data_AF-A0ABD3TSN4-F1
#
_entry.id   AF-A0ABD3TSN4-F1
#
_cell.length_a   1.000
_cell.length_b   1.000
_cell.length_c   1.000
_cell.angle_alpha   90.00
_cell.angle_beta   90.00
_cell.angle_gamma   90.00
#
_symmetry.space_group_name_H-M   'P 1'
#
loop_
_entity.id
_entity.type
_entity.pdbx_description
1 polymer ?
#
loop_
_entity_poly.entity_id
_entity_poly.type
_entity_poly.pdbx_seq_one_letter_code
_entity_poly.pdbx_strand_id
1 'polypeptide(L)'
;MAQKMVTSFRRSLSFPNPPSKPQKALHVRSISLPTLPHPIISHLKDKIAELKTWRLGSESGSRTLTWLCDGLNRLKSIHESLDDLLFLPQSRESLRCGKYFYLTEKLLEDFLRLVDVYGMFQMLVLRLKSEYSAAQIAVRRKDDYKIAAHSKNLNKIAKEISKLIPNVISNGKLTLDPAGPPYEYDDEAELIEVINDVVKVTVLVSVALFGGISGSLAFRRTSTFMGLILGKNTSKNVTVEVGIRKFQEINLENYKKMHELEDCIVEIEGCGEKAFRSLINTRVSLLNVVTQ
;
A
#
# COMPACT_ATOMS: atom_id res chain seq x y z
N MET A 1 -70.35 58.53 58.93
CA MET A 1 -69.85 58.97 60.25
C MET A 1 -69.61 57.74 61.12
N ALA A 2 -68.42 57.68 61.73
CA ALA A 2 -67.99 56.88 62.89
C ALA A 2 -67.78 55.35 62.79
N GLN A 3 -66.56 54.95 63.20
CA GLN A 3 -65.90 53.63 63.23
C GLN A 3 -66.40 52.71 64.36
N LYS A 4 -66.10 51.40 64.24
CA LYS A 4 -65.30 50.72 65.28
C LYS A 4 -64.53 49.50 64.76
N MET A 5 -63.21 49.56 64.95
CA MET A 5 -62.22 48.46 64.82
C MET A 5 -62.46 47.36 65.86
N VAL A 6 -62.21 46.10 65.49
CA VAL A 6 -61.65 45.09 66.40
C VAL A 6 -60.51 44.35 65.70
N THR A 7 -59.39 44.35 66.40
CA THR A 7 -58.09 43.75 66.13
C THR A 7 -58.12 42.22 66.19
N SER A 8 -57.44 41.52 65.27
CA SER A 8 -56.51 40.45 65.67
C SER A 8 -55.54 40.10 64.54
N PHE A 9 -54.26 40.33 64.84
CA PHE A 9 -53.11 39.97 64.03
C PHE A 9 -52.83 38.48 64.27
N ARG A 10 -53.12 37.59 63.32
CA ARG A 10 -52.56 36.23 63.37
C ARG A 10 -51.12 36.31 62.84
N ARG A 11 -50.15 36.23 63.76
CA ARG A 11 -48.77 35.88 63.40
C ARG A 11 -48.77 34.44 62.90
N SER A 12 -48.48 34.23 61.61
CA SER A 12 -48.08 32.92 61.11
C SER A 12 -46.69 32.60 61.66
N LEU A 13 -46.60 31.58 62.50
CA LEU A 13 -45.33 31.03 62.98
C LEU A 13 -44.65 30.32 61.81
N SER A 14 -43.55 30.88 61.30
CA SER A 14 -42.64 30.19 60.39
C SER A 14 -41.71 29.29 61.20
N PHE A 15 -41.82 27.98 61.00
CA PHE A 15 -40.83 27.03 61.52
C PHE A 15 -39.56 27.10 60.65
N PRO A 16 -38.35 27.01 61.24
CA PRO A 16 -37.12 26.93 60.46
C PRO A 16 -37.08 25.61 59.68
N ASN A 17 -36.91 25.70 58.35
CA ASN A 17 -36.54 24.54 57.56
C ASN A 17 -35.17 24.02 58.02
N PRO A 18 -34.97 22.70 58.17
CA PRO A 18 -33.65 22.14 58.44
C PRO A 18 -32.70 22.50 57.28
N PRO A 19 -31.39 22.67 57.53
CA PRO A 19 -30.44 23.05 56.50
C PRO A 19 -30.43 22.01 55.39
N SER A 20 -30.89 22.40 54.20
CA SER A 20 -30.73 21.61 52.99
C SER A 20 -29.23 21.42 52.75
N LYS A 21 -28.77 20.17 52.79
CA LYS A 21 -27.41 19.79 52.37
C LYS A 21 -27.12 20.48 51.02
N PRO A 22 -25.93 21.08 50.81
CA PRO A 22 -25.62 21.68 49.53
C PRO A 22 -25.78 20.60 48.47
N GLN A 23 -26.66 20.83 47.50
CA GLN A 23 -26.75 20.03 46.30
C GLN A 23 -25.34 20.01 45.71
N LYS A 24 -24.68 18.86 45.76
CA LYS A 24 -23.46 18.64 45.01
C LYS A 24 -23.84 18.93 43.56
N ALA A 25 -23.30 20.01 43.00
CA ALA A 25 -23.39 20.27 41.58
C ALA A 25 -22.92 18.99 40.90
N LEU A 26 -23.84 18.27 40.26
CA LEU A 26 -23.52 17.12 39.45
C LEU A 26 -22.67 17.69 38.32
N HIS A 27 -21.36 17.51 38.42
CA HIS A 27 -20.45 17.75 37.32
C HIS A 27 -20.99 16.93 36.16
N VAL A 28 -21.57 17.61 35.17
CA VAL A 28 -21.93 17.01 33.89
C VAL A 28 -20.61 16.50 33.34
N ARG A 29 -20.32 15.23 33.57
CA ARG A 29 -19.22 14.55 32.90
C ARG A 29 -19.65 14.49 31.46
N SER A 30 -18.96 15.27 30.63
CA SER A 30 -19.02 15.14 29.18
C SER A 30 -18.96 13.67 28.84
N ILE A 31 -20.04 13.15 28.27
CA ILE A 31 -20.02 11.86 27.59
C ILE A 31 -19.10 12.05 26.40
N SER A 32 -17.84 11.61 26.53
CA SER A 32 -16.95 11.50 25.38
C SER A 32 -17.66 10.58 24.40
N LEU A 33 -18.05 11.12 23.23
CA LEU A 33 -18.40 10.27 22.11
C LEU A 33 -17.23 9.28 21.90
N PRO A 34 -17.51 8.05 21.44
CA PRO A 34 -16.42 7.17 21.00
C PRO A 34 -15.49 7.98 20.10
N THR A 35 -14.18 7.95 20.39
CA THR A 35 -13.16 8.64 19.61
C THR A 35 -13.38 8.28 18.15
N LEU A 36 -13.76 9.27 17.35
CA LEU A 36 -13.86 9.07 15.91
C LEU A 36 -12.43 8.71 15.44
N PRO A 37 -12.25 7.69 14.59
CA PRO A 37 -10.93 7.40 14.05
C PRO A 37 -10.37 8.66 13.40
N HIS A 38 -9.08 8.92 13.62
CA HIS A 38 -8.42 10.13 13.11
C HIS A 38 -8.69 10.26 11.60
N PRO A 39 -9.08 11.45 11.07
CA PRO A 39 -9.54 11.60 9.69
C PRO A 39 -8.53 11.13 8.63
N ILE A 40 -7.23 11.17 8.96
CA ILE A 40 -6.16 10.64 8.10
C ILE A 40 -6.15 9.10 8.09
N ILE A 41 -6.40 8.46 9.24
CA ILE A 41 -6.45 7.00 9.36
C ILE A 41 -7.65 6.45 8.57
N SER A 42 -8.83 7.05 8.71
CA SER A 42 -10.02 6.64 7.94
C SER A 42 -9.79 6.78 6.43
N HIS A 43 -9.24 7.92 6.00
CA HIS A 43 -8.90 8.16 4.60
C HIS A 43 -7.85 7.17 4.06
N LEU A 44 -6.87 6.78 4.88
CA LEU A 44 -5.87 5.79 4.52
C LEU A 44 -6.49 4.39 4.39
N LYS A 45 -7.39 4.00 5.30
CA LYS A 45 -8.16 2.75 5.21
C LYS A 45 -9.01 2.69 3.94
N ASP A 46 -9.66 3.79 3.56
CA ASP A 46 -10.45 3.87 2.33
C ASP A 46 -9.57 3.67 1.09
N LYS A 47 -8.43 4.37 1.00
CA LYS A 47 -7.46 4.18 -0.09
C LYS A 47 -6.91 2.76 -0.18
N ILE A 48 -6.65 2.13 0.97
CA ILE A 48 -6.21 0.73 1.05
C ILE A 48 -7.30 -0.20 0.54
N ALA A 49 -8.56 0.03 0.92
CA ALA A 49 -9.70 -0.73 0.44
C ALA A 49 -9.87 -0.59 -1.08
N GLU A 50 -9.79 0.63 -1.61
CA GLU A 50 -9.79 0.88 -3.05
C GLU A 50 -8.64 0.19 -3.79
N LEU A 51 -7.43 0.14 -3.20
CA LEU A 51 -6.31 -0.57 -3.81
C LEU A 51 -6.51 -2.08 -3.79
N LYS A 52 -7.12 -2.62 -2.73
CA LYS A 52 -7.51 -4.03 -2.65
C LYS A 52 -8.59 -4.36 -3.70
N THR A 53 -9.56 -3.48 -3.94
CA THR A 53 -10.56 -3.68 -4.99
C THR A 53 -9.96 -3.53 -6.39
N TRP A 54 -9.00 -2.61 -6.61
CA TRP A 54 -8.22 -2.54 -7.87
C TRP A 54 -7.58 -3.88 -8.23
N ARG A 55 -7.10 -4.61 -7.22
CA ARG A 55 -6.53 -5.96 -7.41
C ARG A 55 -7.59 -7.01 -7.71
N LEU A 56 -8.72 -6.99 -7.00
CA LEU A 56 -9.80 -7.98 -7.09
C LEU A 56 -10.67 -7.81 -8.34
N GLY A 57 -10.97 -6.57 -8.73
CA GLY A 57 -11.84 -6.22 -9.87
C GLY A 57 -11.29 -6.58 -11.25
N SER A 58 -10.18 -7.31 -11.31
CA SER A 58 -9.57 -7.80 -12.54
C SER A 58 -10.10 -9.20 -12.88
N GLU A 59 -11.41 -9.33 -13.10
CA GLU A 59 -11.97 -10.54 -13.71
C GLU A 59 -11.68 -10.54 -15.24
N SER A 60 -10.84 -11.49 -15.65
CA SER A 60 -10.69 -12.06 -16.99
C SER A 60 -10.39 -11.18 -18.23
N GLY A 61 -10.17 -9.85 -18.14
CA GLY A 61 -9.98 -9.04 -19.37
C GLY A 61 -8.92 -7.93 -19.37
N SER A 62 -8.70 -7.22 -18.26
CA SER A 62 -8.18 -5.84 -18.30
C SER A 62 -6.87 -5.58 -17.52
N ARG A 63 -5.99 -6.57 -17.37
CA ARG A 63 -4.63 -6.29 -16.86
C ARG A 63 -3.82 -5.68 -17.98
N THR A 64 -3.84 -4.36 -18.02
CA THR A 64 -3.18 -3.50 -19.01
C THR A 64 -2.06 -2.70 -18.35
N LEU A 65 -1.20 -2.08 -19.15
CA LEU A 65 -0.21 -1.12 -18.63
C LEU A 65 -0.84 -0.02 -17.78
N THR A 66 -1.92 0.58 -18.29
CA THR A 66 -2.67 1.64 -17.61
C THR A 66 -3.20 1.16 -16.26
N TRP A 67 -3.62 -0.11 -16.16
CA TRP A 67 -4.01 -0.72 -14.88
C TRP A 67 -2.82 -0.85 -13.90
N LEU A 68 -1.62 -1.22 -14.38
CA LEU A 68 -0.43 -1.25 -13.53
C LEU A 68 -0.01 0.14 -13.06
N CYS A 69 0.00 1.13 -13.96
CA CYS A 69 0.31 2.50 -13.61
C CYS A 69 -0.71 3.11 -12.64
N ASP A 70 -2.00 2.80 -12.81
CA ASP A 70 -3.04 3.16 -11.83
C ASP A 70 -2.72 2.57 -10.44
N GLY A 71 -2.37 1.29 -10.37
CA GLY A 71 -1.97 0.64 -9.11
C GLY A 71 -0.75 1.31 -8.46
N LEU A 72 0.26 1.68 -9.24
CA LEU A 72 1.45 2.38 -8.74
C LEU A 72 1.14 3.81 -8.28
N ASN A 73 0.25 4.53 -8.98
CA ASN A 73 -0.17 5.87 -8.59
C ASN A 73 -1.02 5.84 -7.30
N ARG A 74 -1.91 4.84 -7.16
CA ARG A 74 -2.65 4.60 -5.92
C ARG A 74 -1.72 4.28 -4.77
N LEU A 75 -0.72 3.42 -5.00
CA LEU A 75 0.30 3.10 -4.01
C LEU A 75 1.09 4.34 -3.58
N LYS A 76 1.49 5.19 -4.53
CA LYS A 76 2.14 6.48 -4.25
C LYS A 76 1.28 7.34 -3.32
N SER A 77 0.00 7.49 -3.63
CA SER A 77 -0.95 8.26 -2.82
C SER A 77 -1.13 7.71 -1.40
N ILE A 78 -1.07 6.39 -1.24
CA ILE A 78 -1.11 5.72 0.08
C ILE A 78 0.16 6.02 0.87
N HIS A 79 1.35 5.90 0.25
CA HIS A 79 2.61 6.24 0.92
C HIS A 79 2.68 7.72 1.31
N GLU A 80 2.15 8.63 0.49
CA GLU A 80 2.05 10.06 0.81
C GLU A 80 1.10 10.31 2.00
N SER A 81 -0.04 9.62 2.06
CA SER A 81 -0.95 9.74 3.22
C SER A 81 -0.37 9.12 4.49
N LEU A 82 0.44 8.06 4.36
CA LEU A 82 1.21 7.52 5.47
C LEU A 82 2.30 8.50 5.93
N ASP A 83 2.94 9.19 5.00
CA ASP A 83 3.90 10.25 5.30
C ASP A 83 3.26 11.33 6.18
N ASP A 84 2.10 11.85 5.74
CA ASP A 84 1.31 12.84 6.49
C ASP A 84 0.93 12.33 7.90
N LEU A 85 0.57 11.04 8.01
CA LEU A 85 0.26 10.40 9.29
C LEU A 85 1.49 10.37 10.22
N LEU A 86 2.67 10.01 9.69
CA LEU A 86 3.93 9.98 10.44
C LEU A 86 4.45 11.37 10.82
N PHE A 87 3.95 12.44 10.18
CA PHE A 87 4.23 13.82 10.59
C PHE A 87 3.46 14.26 11.84
N LEU A 88 2.36 13.59 12.21
CA LEU A 88 1.57 13.97 13.38
C LEU A 88 2.33 13.70 14.69
N PRO A 89 2.35 14.66 15.63
CA PRO A 89 3.00 14.47 16.94
C PRO A 89 2.47 13.25 17.70
N GLN A 90 1.16 13.00 17.62
CA GLN A 90 0.51 11.86 18.28
C GLN A 90 1.03 10.53 17.73
N SER A 91 1.08 10.38 16.40
CA SER A 91 1.60 9.17 15.76
C SER A 91 3.09 8.97 16.06
N ARG A 92 3.86 10.07 16.14
CA ARG A 92 5.28 10.00 16.52
C ARG A 92 5.48 9.53 17.95
N GLU A 93 4.71 10.09 18.88
CA GLU A 93 4.80 9.75 20.30
C GLU A 93 4.43 8.28 20.52
N SER A 94 3.34 7.77 19.92
CA SER A 94 2.95 6.36 20.04
C SER A 94 3.97 5.39 19.42
N LEU A 95 4.70 5.81 18.38
CA LEU A 95 5.76 5.00 17.76
C LEU A 95 7.10 5.08 18.50
N ARG A 96 7.34 6.14 19.28
CA ARG A 96 8.58 6.41 20.03
C ARG A 96 8.52 5.92 21.47
N CYS A 97 7.39 6.13 22.15
CA CYS A 97 7.20 5.85 23.55
C CYS A 97 6.43 4.54 23.75
N GLY A 98 7.15 3.43 23.95
CA GLY A 98 6.59 2.23 24.59
C GLY A 98 6.53 0.96 23.75
N LYS A 99 5.41 0.21 23.93
CA LYS A 99 5.14 -1.20 23.55
C LYS A 99 5.46 -1.57 22.10
N TYR A 100 5.55 -0.57 21.22
CA TYR A 100 5.64 -0.75 19.77
C TYR A 100 6.99 -0.35 19.16
N PHE A 101 8.00 0.00 19.97
CA PHE A 101 9.35 0.33 19.46
C PHE A 101 9.94 -0.76 18.54
N TYR A 102 9.81 -2.04 18.92
CA TYR A 102 10.24 -3.16 18.09
C TYR A 102 9.50 -3.23 16.74
N LEU A 103 8.22 -2.83 16.70
CA LEU A 103 7.50 -2.73 15.43
C LEU A 103 8.05 -1.63 14.55
N THR A 104 8.39 -0.48 15.14
CA THR A 104 8.99 0.64 14.40
C THR A 104 10.34 0.23 13.79
N GLU A 105 11.19 -0.48 14.53
CA GLU A 105 12.45 -1.04 13.99
C GLU A 105 12.20 -2.02 12.84
N LYS A 106 11.24 -2.92 13.01
CA LYS A 106 10.88 -3.89 11.96
C LYS A 106 10.29 -3.21 10.73
N LEU A 107 9.50 -2.16 10.92
CA LEU A 107 8.94 -1.37 9.84
C LEU A 107 10.02 -0.63 9.07
N LEU A 108 11.00 -0.05 9.76
CA LEU A 108 12.18 0.56 9.14
C LEU A 108 12.96 -0.45 8.27
N GLU A 109 13.11 -1.67 8.76
CA GLU A 109 13.74 -2.77 8.03
C GLU A 109 12.90 -3.21 6.82
N ASP A 110 11.58 -3.37 6.97
CA ASP A 110 10.69 -3.73 5.87
C ASP A 110 10.70 -2.66 4.75
N PHE A 111 10.65 -1.37 5.11
CA PHE A 111 10.77 -0.27 4.14
C PHE A 111 12.15 -0.19 3.51
N LEU A 112 13.24 -0.48 4.25
CA LEU A 112 14.59 -0.57 3.67
C LEU A 112 14.66 -1.66 2.60
N ARG A 113 14.15 -2.86 2.90
CA ARG A 113 14.10 -3.97 1.94
C ARG A 113 13.26 -3.64 0.72
N LEU A 114 12.11 -2.97 0.91
CA LEU A 114 11.28 -2.50 -0.19
C LEU A 114 12.03 -1.50 -1.08
N VAL A 115 12.75 -0.55 -0.48
CA VAL A 115 13.61 0.41 -1.20
C VAL A 115 14.70 -0.33 -1.98
N ASP A 116 15.39 -1.31 -1.39
CA ASP A 116 16.42 -2.08 -2.09
C ASP A 116 15.86 -2.85 -3.29
N VAL A 117 14.70 -3.48 -3.11
CA VAL A 117 14.03 -4.22 -4.18
C VAL A 117 13.56 -3.30 -5.30
N TYR A 118 12.97 -2.14 -4.97
CA TYR A 118 12.59 -1.16 -5.99
C TYR A 118 13.81 -0.53 -6.67
N GLY A 119 14.93 -0.36 -5.96
CA GLY A 119 16.20 0.07 -6.55
C GLY A 119 16.71 -0.92 -7.58
N MET A 120 16.72 -2.22 -7.26
CA MET A 120 17.05 -3.27 -8.23
C MET A 120 16.06 -3.30 -9.41
N PHE A 121 14.77 -3.13 -9.13
CA PHE A 121 13.75 -3.07 -10.17
C PHE A 121 13.99 -1.92 -11.15
N GLN A 122 14.27 -0.71 -10.67
CA GLN A 122 14.58 0.46 -11.52
C GLN A 122 15.78 0.19 -12.43
N MET A 123 16.85 -0.39 -11.87
CA MET A 123 18.02 -0.78 -12.65
C MET A 123 17.68 -1.80 -13.75
N LEU A 124 16.82 -2.78 -13.46
CA LEU A 124 16.37 -3.77 -14.44
C LEU A 124 15.47 -3.17 -15.52
N VAL A 125 14.61 -2.21 -15.18
CA VAL A 125 13.77 -1.50 -16.16
C VAL A 125 14.61 -0.63 -17.09
N LEU A 126 15.62 0.08 -16.57
CA LEU A 126 16.56 0.83 -17.40
C LEU A 126 17.31 -0.09 -18.38
N ARG A 127 17.78 -1.24 -17.89
CA ARG A 127 18.42 -2.26 -18.73
C ARG A 127 17.46 -2.86 -19.75
N LEU A 128 16.21 -3.09 -19.36
CA LEU A 128 15.16 -3.56 -20.25
C LEU A 128 14.96 -2.59 -21.42
N LYS A 129 14.86 -1.30 -21.12
CA LYS A 129 14.74 -0.21 -22.11
C LYS A 129 15.92 -0.18 -23.07
N SER A 130 17.15 -0.27 -22.57
CA SER A 130 18.34 -0.26 -23.42
C SER A 130 18.44 -1.49 -24.34
N GLU A 131 18.19 -2.69 -23.81
CA GLU A 131 18.18 -3.92 -24.61
C GLU A 131 17.04 -3.93 -25.64
N TYR A 132 15.91 -3.31 -25.29
CA TYR A 132 14.79 -3.19 -26.20
C TYR A 132 15.11 -2.30 -27.39
N SER A 133 15.69 -1.12 -27.14
CA SER A 133 16.14 -0.20 -28.19
C SER A 133 17.20 -0.86 -29.10
N ALA A 134 18.15 -1.60 -28.51
CA ALA A 134 19.15 -2.35 -29.27
C ALA A 134 18.53 -3.45 -30.14
N ALA A 135 17.54 -4.18 -29.62
CA ALA A 135 16.77 -5.17 -30.39
C ALA A 135 16.03 -4.51 -31.57
N GLN A 136 15.42 -3.34 -31.36
CA GLN A 136 14.74 -2.58 -32.41
C GLN A 136 15.70 -2.16 -33.53
N ILE A 137 16.91 -1.73 -33.19
CA ILE A 137 17.96 -1.41 -34.17
C ILE A 137 18.38 -2.67 -34.95
N ALA A 138 18.53 -3.81 -34.29
CA ALA A 138 18.89 -5.07 -34.93
C ALA A 138 17.80 -5.54 -35.92
N VAL A 139 16.53 -5.39 -35.56
CA VAL A 139 15.38 -5.66 -36.46
C VAL A 139 15.43 -4.76 -37.69
N ARG A 140 15.61 -3.44 -37.50
CA ARG A 140 15.72 -2.48 -38.62
C ARG A 140 16.85 -2.82 -39.58
N ARG A 141 17.95 -3.37 -39.06
CA ARG A 141 19.13 -3.80 -39.82
C ARG A 141 19.02 -5.21 -40.41
N LYS A 142 17.96 -5.96 -40.08
CA LYS A 142 17.76 -7.37 -40.47
C LYS A 142 18.93 -8.27 -40.05
N ASP A 143 19.45 -8.03 -38.85
CA ASP A 143 20.57 -8.82 -38.28
C ASP A 143 20.02 -9.90 -37.35
N ASP A 144 19.69 -11.07 -37.92
CA ASP A 144 19.04 -12.18 -37.22
C ASP A 144 19.85 -12.69 -36.01
N TYR A 145 21.17 -12.65 -36.11
CA TYR A 145 22.06 -13.04 -35.01
C TYR A 145 21.91 -12.09 -33.81
N LYS A 146 21.96 -10.77 -34.05
CA LYS A 146 21.77 -9.78 -32.99
C LYS A 146 20.35 -9.79 -32.44
N ILE A 147 19.35 -9.99 -33.29
CA ILE A 147 17.94 -10.13 -32.86
C ILE A 147 17.81 -11.29 -31.86
N ALA A 148 18.38 -12.46 -32.19
CA ALA A 148 18.35 -13.62 -31.31
C ALA A 148 19.10 -13.37 -29.98
N ALA A 149 20.25 -12.67 -30.04
CA ALA A 149 21.03 -12.32 -28.86
C ALA A 149 20.26 -11.37 -27.91
N HIS A 150 19.69 -10.28 -28.43
CA HIS A 150 18.92 -9.34 -27.63
C HIS A 150 17.64 -9.98 -27.07
N SER A 151 16.95 -10.82 -27.84
CA SER A 151 15.81 -11.60 -27.34
C SER A 151 16.19 -12.49 -26.13
N LYS A 152 17.36 -13.11 -26.16
CA LYS A 152 17.89 -13.89 -25.02
C LYS A 152 18.19 -13.01 -23.80
N ASN A 153 18.75 -11.81 -24.01
CA ASN A 153 19.02 -10.86 -22.94
C ASN A 153 17.73 -10.35 -22.28
N LEU A 154 16.73 -10.02 -23.09
CA LEU A 154 15.43 -9.56 -22.62
C LEU A 154 14.72 -10.63 -21.77
N ASN A 155 14.83 -11.91 -22.17
CA ASN A 155 14.40 -13.04 -21.34
C ASN A 155 15.15 -13.14 -20.00
N LYS A 156 16.46 -12.88 -20.01
CA LYS A 156 17.27 -12.90 -18.79
C LYS A 156 16.80 -11.81 -17.83
N ILE A 157 16.56 -10.60 -18.33
CA ILE A 157 16.03 -9.47 -17.54
C ILE A 157 14.65 -9.81 -16.97
N ALA A 158 13.76 -10.40 -17.77
CA ALA A 158 12.44 -10.84 -17.30
C ALA A 158 12.55 -11.82 -16.10
N LYS A 159 13.49 -12.77 -16.18
CA LYS A 159 13.77 -13.71 -15.09
C LYS A 159 14.36 -13.02 -13.87
N GLU A 160 15.25 -12.04 -14.05
CA GLU A 160 15.79 -11.22 -12.96
C GLU A 160 14.67 -10.43 -12.26
N ILE A 161 13.72 -9.83 -13.00
CA ILE A 161 12.55 -9.15 -12.42
C ILE A 161 11.66 -10.15 -11.65
N SER A 162 11.41 -11.34 -12.19
CA SER A 162 10.64 -12.37 -11.49
C SER A 162 11.28 -12.81 -10.17
N LYS A 163 12.61 -12.77 -10.06
CA LYS A 163 13.34 -13.10 -8.83
C LYS A 163 13.18 -12.04 -7.73
N LEU A 164 12.68 -10.85 -8.05
CA LEU A 164 12.37 -9.83 -7.05
C LEU A 164 11.10 -10.15 -6.25
N ILE A 165 10.16 -10.90 -6.84
CA ILE A 165 8.88 -11.30 -6.21
C ILE A 165 9.07 -11.92 -4.81
N PRO A 166 9.89 -12.99 -4.62
CA PRO A 166 10.08 -13.58 -3.30
C PRO A 166 10.66 -12.59 -2.28
N ASN A 167 11.52 -11.66 -2.70
CA ASN A 167 12.13 -10.65 -1.82
C ASN A 167 11.12 -9.61 -1.33
N VAL A 168 10.06 -9.35 -2.11
CA VAL A 168 8.95 -8.49 -1.66
C VAL A 168 8.00 -9.26 -0.75
N ILE A 169 7.70 -10.52 -1.06
CA ILE A 169 6.77 -11.34 -0.27
C ILE A 169 7.31 -11.61 1.15
N SER A 170 8.63 -11.60 1.34
CA SER A 170 9.23 -11.66 2.67
C SER A 170 8.92 -10.43 3.54
N ASN A 171 8.56 -9.29 2.93
CA ASN A 171 8.10 -8.10 3.63
C ASN A 171 6.61 -8.24 3.99
N GLY A 172 6.17 -7.75 5.15
CA GLY A 172 4.77 -7.86 5.57
C GLY A 172 4.41 -9.11 6.37
N LYS A 173 5.38 -9.93 6.77
CA LYS A 173 5.23 -10.88 7.90
C LYS A 173 5.37 -10.15 9.24
N LEU A 174 4.55 -9.15 9.47
CA LEU A 174 4.39 -8.52 10.78
C LEU A 174 3.37 -9.35 11.58
N THR A 175 3.86 -10.34 12.32
CA THR A 175 3.07 -11.02 13.35
C THR A 175 3.15 -10.19 14.61
N LEU A 176 2.07 -9.49 14.92
CA LEU A 176 1.73 -9.20 16.30
C LEU A 176 0.93 -10.39 16.80
N ASP A 177 1.50 -11.14 17.74
CA ASP A 177 0.63 -11.94 18.60
C ASP A 177 -0.25 -10.93 19.35
N PRO A 178 -1.58 -11.09 19.37
CA PRO A 178 -2.45 -10.24 20.16
C PRO A 178 -2.25 -10.59 21.63
N ALA A 179 -1.18 -10.06 22.23
CA ALA A 179 -0.97 -10.06 23.66
C ALA A 179 -1.77 -8.89 24.25
N GLY A 180 -3.10 -9.05 24.34
CA GLY A 180 -3.97 -8.10 25.02
C GLY A 180 -5.45 -8.49 24.93
N PRO A 181 -6.25 -8.29 26.00
CA PRO A 181 -7.67 -8.64 26.01
C PRO A 181 -8.47 -7.80 24.99
N PRO A 182 -9.55 -8.33 24.38
CA PRO A 182 -10.27 -7.72 23.24
C PRO A 182 -11.10 -6.46 23.52
N TYR A 183 -10.92 -5.78 24.66
CA TYR A 183 -11.92 -4.84 25.19
C TYR A 183 -11.44 -3.39 25.35
N GLU A 184 -10.23 -3.04 24.91
CA GLU A 184 -9.79 -1.64 24.81
C GLU A 184 -9.64 -1.27 23.34
N TYR A 185 -10.46 -0.34 22.85
CA TYR A 185 -10.18 0.39 21.62
C TYR A 185 -8.94 1.24 21.89
N ASP A 186 -7.78 0.69 21.55
CA ASP A 186 -6.50 1.37 21.65
C ASP A 186 -6.24 2.07 20.31
N ASP A 187 -6.32 3.40 20.30
CA ASP A 187 -6.04 4.24 19.11
C ASP A 187 -4.65 3.90 18.52
N GLU A 188 -3.71 3.44 19.36
CA GLU A 188 -2.37 2.98 18.94
C GLU A 188 -2.42 1.66 18.16
N ALA A 189 -3.31 0.73 18.55
CA ALA A 189 -3.50 -0.53 17.83
C ALA A 189 -4.07 -0.29 16.42
N GLU A 190 -4.99 0.68 16.29
CA GLU A 190 -5.53 1.07 14.98
C GLU A 190 -4.45 1.66 14.06
N LEU A 191 -3.59 2.54 14.59
CA LEU A 191 -2.46 3.12 13.85
C LEU A 191 -1.55 2.01 13.30
N ILE A 192 -1.19 1.04 14.13
CA ILE A 192 -0.31 -0.06 13.77
C ILE A 192 -0.95 -1.00 12.74
N GLU A 193 -2.23 -1.32 12.88
CA GLU A 193 -2.97 -2.13 11.91
C GLU A 193 -2.92 -1.47 10.52
N VAL A 194 -3.13 -0.17 10.46
CA VAL A 194 -3.18 0.60 9.21
C VAL A 194 -1.80 0.64 8.55
N ILE A 195 -0.74 0.88 9.32
CA ILE A 195 0.64 0.84 8.82
C ILE A 195 0.99 -0.54 8.26
N ASN A 196 0.61 -1.61 8.96
CA ASN A 196 0.79 -2.98 8.48
C ASN A 196 0.05 -3.22 7.16
N ASP A 197 -1.16 -2.71 7.04
CA ASP A 197 -1.95 -2.82 5.83
C ASP A 197 -1.34 -2.03 4.66
N VAL A 198 -0.69 -0.88 4.91
CA VAL A 198 0.12 -0.18 3.90
C VAL A 198 1.21 -1.11 3.36
N VAL A 199 2.02 -1.72 4.24
CA VAL A 199 3.09 -2.66 3.83
C VAL A 199 2.50 -3.80 2.98
N LYS A 200 1.39 -4.40 3.39
CA LYS A 200 0.73 -5.49 2.65
C LYS A 200 0.29 -5.05 1.25
N VAL A 201 -0.30 -3.86 1.10
CA VAL A 201 -0.72 -3.39 -0.24
C VAL A 201 0.47 -2.96 -1.10
N THR A 202 1.57 -2.48 -0.51
CA THR A 202 2.84 -2.28 -1.22
C THR A 202 3.35 -3.61 -1.79
N VAL A 203 3.35 -4.67 -0.99
CA VAL A 203 3.73 -6.02 -1.46
C VAL A 203 2.79 -6.48 -2.58
N LEU A 204 1.48 -6.30 -2.42
CA LEU A 204 0.46 -6.69 -3.40
C LEU A 204 0.69 -6.05 -4.77
N VAL A 205 0.92 -4.73 -4.80
CA VAL A 205 1.18 -3.98 -6.03
C VAL A 205 2.53 -4.37 -6.63
N SER A 206 3.56 -4.57 -5.80
CA SER A 206 4.89 -5.00 -6.27
C SER A 206 4.83 -6.37 -6.94
N VAL A 207 4.12 -7.33 -6.36
CA VAL A 207 3.92 -8.67 -6.94
C VAL A 207 3.15 -8.56 -8.27
N ALA A 208 2.12 -7.70 -8.32
CA ALA A 208 1.39 -7.43 -9.56
C ALA A 208 2.28 -6.86 -10.66
N LEU A 209 3.13 -5.89 -10.31
CA LEU A 209 4.05 -5.21 -11.22
C LEU A 209 5.13 -6.15 -11.74
N PHE A 210 5.84 -6.84 -10.84
CA PHE A 210 6.95 -7.70 -11.21
C PHE A 210 6.45 -8.95 -11.94
N GLY A 211 5.37 -9.57 -11.45
CA GLY A 211 4.71 -10.69 -12.12
C GLY A 211 4.14 -10.28 -13.47
N GLY A 212 3.54 -9.09 -13.52
CA GLY A 212 3.09 -8.43 -14.73
C GLY A 212 4.23 -8.34 -15.74
N ILE A 213 5.27 -7.56 -15.48
CA ILE A 213 6.39 -7.36 -16.41
C ILE A 213 7.07 -8.69 -16.78
N SER A 214 7.42 -9.52 -15.81
CA SER A 214 8.12 -10.79 -16.08
C SER A 214 7.27 -11.80 -16.90
N GLY A 215 5.95 -11.82 -16.72
CA GLY A 215 5.03 -12.70 -17.44
C GLY A 215 4.55 -12.14 -18.78
N SER A 216 4.56 -10.82 -18.90
CA SER A 216 4.06 -10.03 -20.02
C SER A 216 5.02 -10.03 -21.20
N LEU A 217 6.31 -10.04 -20.93
CA LEU A 217 7.31 -9.81 -21.96
C LEU A 217 7.20 -10.79 -23.14
N ALA A 218 7.02 -10.21 -24.33
CA ALA A 218 7.08 -10.78 -25.68
C ALA A 218 8.40 -11.53 -26.01
N PHE A 219 9.16 -11.92 -25.00
CA PHE A 219 10.48 -12.53 -25.11
C PHE A 219 10.46 -14.03 -24.90
N ARG A 220 9.37 -14.63 -24.37
CA ARG A 220 9.22 -16.09 -24.46
C ARG A 220 9.06 -16.46 -25.92
N ARG A 221 10.17 -16.86 -26.55
CA ARG A 221 10.13 -17.71 -27.73
C ARG A 221 9.32 -18.93 -27.32
N THR A 222 8.11 -19.07 -27.82
CA THR A 222 7.49 -20.38 -27.97
C THR A 222 8.44 -21.16 -28.86
N SER A 223 9.22 -22.02 -28.23
CA SER A 223 9.90 -23.11 -28.91
C SER A 223 8.82 -23.94 -29.57
N THR A 224 8.46 -23.61 -30.81
CA THR A 224 7.71 -24.49 -31.71
C THR A 224 8.64 -25.63 -32.12
N PHE A 225 9.02 -26.45 -31.15
CA PHE A 225 9.63 -27.77 -31.23
C PHE A 225 9.53 -28.39 -29.83
N MET A 226 8.30 -28.74 -29.45
CA MET A 226 7.96 -29.80 -28.50
C MET A 226 6.46 -30.06 -28.69
N GLY A 227 6.12 -30.65 -29.83
CA GLY A 227 4.93 -31.49 -29.92
C GLY A 227 5.17 -32.75 -29.09
N LEU A 228 4.12 -33.20 -28.39
CA LEU A 228 4.07 -34.32 -27.45
C LEU A 228 4.96 -34.17 -26.18
N ILE A 229 4.30 -33.96 -25.04
CA ILE A 229 4.09 -35.03 -24.05
C ILE A 229 2.83 -34.69 -23.23
N LEU A 230 1.87 -35.59 -23.34
CA LEU A 230 0.69 -35.75 -22.51
C LEU A 230 1.10 -36.21 -21.09
N GLY A 231 0.46 -35.69 -20.04
CA GLY A 231 0.22 -36.48 -18.83
C GLY A 231 0.61 -35.88 -17.48
N LYS A 232 -0.44 -35.52 -16.71
CA LYS A 232 -0.66 -35.73 -15.27
C LYS A 232 0.45 -35.44 -14.23
N ASN A 233 0.04 -34.54 -13.33
CA ASN A 233 0.07 -34.63 -11.86
C ASN A 233 1.15 -33.87 -11.05
N THR A 234 0.59 -33.02 -10.19
CA THR A 234 1.03 -32.66 -8.82
C THR A 234 2.30 -31.84 -8.63
N SER A 235 2.12 -30.52 -8.60
CA SER A 235 2.72 -29.65 -7.58
C SER A 235 1.84 -28.40 -7.44
N LYS A 236 1.17 -28.25 -6.29
CA LYS A 236 0.45 -27.04 -5.91
C LYS A 236 1.48 -25.94 -5.59
N ASN A 237 2.05 -25.32 -6.62
CA ASN A 237 2.57 -23.97 -6.50
C ASN A 237 1.50 -23.06 -7.07
N VAL A 238 1.00 -22.12 -6.26
CA VAL A 238 0.07 -21.07 -6.68
C VAL A 238 0.81 -20.19 -7.69
N THR A 239 0.86 -20.62 -8.95
CA THR A 239 1.18 -19.78 -10.08
C THR A 239 -0.01 -18.84 -10.24
N VAL A 240 0.05 -17.69 -9.57
CA VAL A 240 -0.82 -16.58 -9.84
C VAL A 240 -0.52 -16.14 -11.28
N GLU A 241 -1.27 -16.67 -12.24
CA GLU A 241 -1.28 -16.20 -13.62
C GLU A 241 -1.75 -14.75 -13.65
N VAL A 242 -0.78 -13.83 -13.59
CA VAL A 242 -0.97 -12.40 -13.83
C VAL A 242 -0.10 -12.01 -15.02
N GLY A 243 -0.47 -12.55 -16.18
CA GLY A 243 -0.03 -12.03 -17.46
C GLY A 243 -0.83 -10.78 -17.81
N ILE A 244 -0.15 -9.67 -18.09
CA ILE A 244 -0.75 -8.50 -18.72
C ILE A 244 -1.02 -8.87 -20.18
N ARG A 245 -2.28 -8.79 -20.63
CA ARG A 245 -2.65 -9.23 -21.99
C ARG A 245 -2.10 -8.34 -23.10
N LYS A 246 -1.81 -7.07 -22.80
CA LYS A 246 -1.27 -6.11 -23.80
C LYS A 246 0.12 -6.47 -24.35
N PHE A 247 0.84 -7.40 -23.75
CA PHE A 247 2.16 -7.80 -24.24
C PHE A 247 2.21 -9.24 -24.77
N GLN A 248 1.07 -9.96 -24.79
CA GLN A 248 1.02 -11.24 -25.48
C GLN A 248 1.16 -11.00 -26.99
N GLU A 249 2.22 -11.59 -27.56
CA GLU A 249 2.51 -11.68 -28.99
C GLU A 249 2.86 -10.37 -29.70
N ILE A 250 4.04 -9.84 -29.36
CA ILE A 250 4.80 -8.99 -30.27
C ILE A 250 5.79 -9.90 -30.99
N ASN A 251 5.40 -10.36 -32.18
CA ASN A 251 6.38 -10.80 -33.16
C ASN A 251 7.32 -9.62 -33.41
N LEU A 252 8.61 -9.78 -33.13
CA LEU A 252 9.64 -8.73 -33.24
C LEU A 252 9.70 -8.13 -34.67
N GLU A 253 9.05 -8.76 -35.63
CA GLU A 253 8.92 -8.34 -37.02
C GLU A 253 7.93 -7.18 -37.26
N ASN A 254 7.02 -6.89 -36.32
CA ASN A 254 6.05 -5.80 -36.49
C ASN A 254 6.53 -4.49 -35.82
N TYR A 255 7.13 -3.61 -36.63
CA TYR A 255 7.67 -2.30 -36.21
C TYR A 255 6.67 -1.44 -35.41
N LYS A 256 5.37 -1.48 -35.74
CA LYS A 256 4.34 -0.68 -35.04
C LYS A 256 4.16 -1.15 -33.60
N LYS A 257 4.08 -2.47 -33.40
CA LYS A 257 4.00 -3.07 -32.07
C LYS A 257 5.27 -2.85 -31.25
N MET A 258 6.42 -2.63 -31.92
CA MET A 258 7.65 -2.35 -31.19
C MET A 258 7.65 -0.96 -30.54
N HIS A 259 7.15 0.06 -31.23
CA HIS A 259 7.06 1.41 -30.66
C HIS A 259 6.11 1.45 -29.46
N GLU A 260 4.94 0.80 -29.58
CA GLU A 260 3.97 0.71 -28.49
C GLU A 260 4.58 0.10 -27.21
N LEU A 261 5.45 -0.90 -27.35
CA LEU A 261 6.13 -1.53 -26.22
C LEU A 261 7.23 -0.63 -25.62
N GLU A 262 7.95 0.14 -26.43
CA GLU A 262 8.92 1.12 -25.95
C GLU A 262 8.22 2.19 -25.09
N ASP A 263 7.09 2.72 -25.57
CA ASP A 263 6.24 3.65 -24.82
C ASP A 263 5.76 3.01 -23.52
N CYS A 264 5.39 1.72 -23.55
CA CYS A 264 5.00 0.99 -22.35
C CYS A 264 6.13 0.91 -21.31
N ILE A 265 7.36 0.65 -21.74
CA ILE A 265 8.52 0.57 -20.84
C ILE A 265 8.79 1.93 -20.19
N VAL A 266 8.71 3.01 -20.97
CA VAL A 266 8.88 4.38 -20.48
C VAL A 266 7.80 4.76 -19.46
N GLU A 267 6.55 4.37 -19.71
CA GLU A 267 5.46 4.64 -18.75
C GLU A 267 5.66 3.86 -17.44
N ILE A 268 6.05 2.58 -17.51
CA ILE A 268 6.39 1.76 -16.34
C ILE A 268 7.55 2.35 -15.55
N GLU A 269 8.61 2.78 -16.24
CA GLU A 269 9.77 3.46 -15.63
C GLU A 269 9.29 4.68 -14.83
N GLY A 270 8.49 5.56 -15.43
CA GLY A 270 7.99 6.77 -14.78
C GLY A 270 7.03 6.50 -13.61
N CYS A 271 6.06 5.59 -13.78
CA CYS A 271 5.14 5.20 -12.70
C CYS A 271 5.89 4.50 -11.55
N GLY A 272 6.82 3.62 -11.88
CA GLY A 272 7.64 2.89 -10.91
C GLY A 272 8.58 3.81 -10.15
N GLU A 273 9.15 4.82 -10.80
CA GLU A 273 10.06 5.79 -10.18
C GLU A 273 9.33 6.65 -9.15
N LYS A 274 8.09 7.07 -9.46
CA LYS A 274 7.23 7.79 -8.52
C LYS A 274 6.93 6.96 -7.27
N ALA A 275 6.58 5.68 -7.44
CA ALA A 275 6.34 4.76 -6.32
C ALA A 275 7.63 4.48 -5.51
N PHE A 276 8.77 4.40 -6.18
CA PHE A 276 10.07 4.24 -5.52
C PHE A 276 10.43 5.45 -4.65
N ARG A 277 10.26 6.67 -5.19
CA ARG A 277 10.48 7.90 -4.41
C ARG A 277 9.57 7.99 -3.20
N SER A 278 8.29 7.61 -3.33
CA SER A 278 7.37 7.64 -2.19
C SER A 278 7.78 6.66 -1.08
N LEU A 279 8.31 5.47 -1.43
CA LEU A 279 8.88 4.53 -0.45
C LEU A 279 10.08 5.13 0.31
N ILE A 280 10.98 5.80 -0.41
CA ILE A 280 12.14 6.48 0.20
C ILE A 280 11.65 7.55 1.17
N ASN A 281 10.70 8.38 0.76
CA ASN A 281 10.15 9.45 1.60
C ASN A 281 9.51 8.88 2.88
N THR A 282 8.66 7.87 2.76
CA THR A 282 8.06 7.21 3.93
C THR A 282 9.12 6.65 4.88
N ARG A 283 10.18 6.02 4.35
CA ARG A 283 11.29 5.53 5.18
C ARG A 283 12.02 6.67 5.90
N VAL A 284 12.26 7.79 5.22
CA VAL A 284 12.88 8.98 5.83
C VAL A 284 12.00 9.51 6.96
N SER A 285 10.69 9.56 6.77
CA SER A 285 9.76 9.99 7.81
C SER A 285 9.74 9.04 9.01
N LEU A 286 9.78 7.72 8.78
CA LEU A 286 9.95 6.73 9.84
C LEU A 286 11.26 6.93 10.62
N LEU A 287 12.37 7.21 9.92
CA LEU A 287 13.64 7.50 10.58
C LEU A 287 13.55 8.76 11.43
N ASN A 288 12.88 9.80 10.93
CA ASN A 288 12.66 11.03 11.69
C ASN A 288 11.84 10.79 12.96
N VAL A 289 10.86 9.88 12.92
CA VAL A 289 10.08 9.49 14.11
C VAL A 289 10.96 8.89 15.21
N VAL A 290 11.96 8.08 14.85
CA VAL A 290 12.84 7.40 15.82
C VAL A 290 14.00 8.29 16.29
N THR A 291 14.40 9.28 15.48
CA THR A 291 15.60 10.09 15.73
C THR A 291 15.34 11.47 16.35
N GLN A 292 14.12 12.03 16.23
CA GLN A 292 13.75 13.35 16.77
C GLN A 292 12.86 13.21 17.98
#